data_AF-A0A0D3QUA7-F1
#
_entry.id   AF-A0A0D3QUA7-F1
#
_cell.length_a   1.000
_cell.length_b   1.000
_cell.length_c   1.000
_cell.angle_alpha   90.00
_cell.angle_beta   90.00
_cell.angle_gamma   90.00
#
_symmetry.space_group_name_H-M   'P 1'
#
loop_
_entity.id
_entity.type
_entity.pdbx_description
1 polymer ?
#
loop_
_entity_poly.entity_id
_entity_poly.type
_entity_poly.pdbx_seq_one_letter_code
_entity_poly.pdbx_strand_id
1 'polypeptide(L)'
;MNKYILYLPFGYTYLSRIKTIPKLISFILTIPIPCFVFFYFGLLSSSERDLSIGAGFVVSYVCVYIFYENGYIQNDIKTVKKERNPTLRIVGELYDFIDTNYYSIILLRTLFFVFLLFLVLYVTPYIIIIKIISYAFFTSVIYYFHNNIRNAFKTVTFFILSSSRFIFPILIFSSVMVPEKLAYIPLSVLIYTLPALLIYSTKSFGLMHFIIGNENKYKIIYYFIMAVVFLLLYLLSLNNSVWLIMLIIFFYMMILVFIKEIIVNK
;
A
#
# COMPACT_ATOMS: atom_id res chain seq x y z
N MET A 1 -2.48 26.19 4.31
CA MET A 1 -2.14 24.94 3.59
C MET A 1 -3.00 24.87 2.32
N ASN A 2 -2.41 24.60 1.15
CA ASN A 2 -3.15 24.62 -0.11
C ASN A 2 -4.17 23.46 -0.18
N LYS A 3 -5.47 23.77 -0.01
CA LYS A 3 -6.56 22.79 0.02
C LYS A 3 -6.77 22.10 -1.35
N TYR A 4 -6.32 22.70 -2.45
CA TYR A 4 -6.52 22.17 -3.80
C TYR A 4 -5.67 20.92 -4.11
N ILE A 5 -4.66 20.59 -3.31
CA ILE A 5 -3.91 19.34 -3.49
C ILE A 5 -4.81 18.09 -3.32
N LEU A 6 -5.98 18.20 -2.66
CA LEU A 6 -6.96 17.12 -2.50
C LEU A 6 -7.45 16.50 -3.82
N TYR A 7 -7.45 17.29 -4.89
CA TYR A 7 -7.87 16.86 -6.22
C TYR A 7 -6.83 15.95 -6.90
N LEU A 8 -5.57 15.99 -6.44
CA LEU A 8 -4.48 15.18 -6.99
C LEU A 8 -4.35 13.83 -6.23
N PRO A 9 -3.91 12.76 -6.90
CA PRO A 9 -3.52 11.52 -6.23
C PRO A 9 -2.46 11.78 -5.16
N PHE A 10 -2.50 11.01 -4.07
CA PHE A 10 -1.72 11.18 -2.84
C PHE A 10 -1.98 12.45 -2.04
N GLY A 11 -2.71 13.43 -2.59
CA GLY A 11 -2.97 14.70 -1.93
C GLY A 11 -3.76 14.56 -0.63
N TYR A 12 -4.78 13.70 -0.61
CA TYR A 12 -5.53 13.44 0.62
C TYR A 12 -4.66 12.78 1.70
N THR A 13 -3.87 11.77 1.31
CA THR A 13 -2.96 11.07 2.22
C THR A 13 -1.90 12.00 2.77
N TYR A 14 -1.37 12.89 1.93
CA TYR A 14 -0.44 13.93 2.34
C TYR A 14 -1.05 14.81 3.44
N LEU A 15 -2.25 15.36 3.25
CA LEU A 15 -2.87 16.26 4.22
C LEU A 15 -3.38 15.56 5.49
N SER A 16 -3.94 14.36 5.37
CA SER A 16 -4.61 13.66 6.48
C SER A 16 -3.67 12.83 7.35
N ARG A 17 -2.69 12.14 6.74
CA ARG A 17 -1.88 11.11 7.42
C ARG A 17 -0.42 11.49 7.55
N ILE A 18 0.16 11.97 6.46
CA ILE A 18 1.61 12.14 6.35
C ILE A 18 2.04 13.49 6.95
N LYS A 19 1.38 14.58 6.55
CA LYS A 19 1.54 15.97 7.01
C LYS A 19 2.91 16.62 6.78
N THR A 20 3.97 15.86 6.51
CA THR A 20 5.32 16.38 6.28
C THR A 20 6.05 15.65 5.14
N ILE A 21 6.96 16.35 4.45
CA ILE A 21 7.77 15.77 3.35
C ILE A 21 8.60 14.56 3.82
N PRO A 22 9.30 14.58 4.97
CA PRO A 22 10.06 13.42 5.43
C PRO A 22 9.18 12.18 5.63
N LYS A 23 7.94 12.36 6.12
CA LYS A 23 6.99 11.25 6.28
C LYS A 23 6.47 10.76 4.91
N LEU A 24 6.39 11.63 3.90
CA LEU A 24 6.03 11.24 2.53
C LEU A 24 7.12 10.37 1.92
N ILE A 25 8.37 10.79 2.05
CA ILE A 25 9.54 10.00 1.62
C ILE A 25 9.53 8.64 2.33
N SER A 26 9.33 8.61 3.65
CA SER A 26 9.23 7.36 4.40
C SER A 26 8.09 6.46 3.92
N PHE A 27 6.92 7.03 3.58
CA PHE A 27 5.81 6.25 3.00
C PHE A 27 6.19 5.60 1.66
N ILE A 28 6.80 6.36 0.75
CA ILE A 28 7.22 5.87 -0.57
C ILE A 28 8.25 4.75 -0.43
N LEU A 29 9.23 4.94 0.45
CA LEU A 29 10.30 3.98 0.72
C LEU A 29 9.81 2.70 1.42
N THR A 30 8.69 2.75 2.15
CA THR A 30 8.20 1.58 2.91
C THR A 30 7.16 0.75 2.18
N ILE A 31 6.45 1.32 1.20
CA ILE A 31 5.31 0.66 0.56
C ILE A 31 5.49 0.57 -0.96
N PRO A 32 5.40 1.67 -1.75
CA PRO A 32 5.57 1.62 -3.20
C PRO A 32 6.90 1.00 -3.65
N ILE A 33 8.04 1.42 -3.08
CA ILE A 33 9.37 0.98 -3.55
C ILE A 33 9.58 -0.52 -3.34
N PRO A 34 9.37 -1.09 -2.13
CA PRO A 34 9.49 -2.54 -1.94
C PRO A 34 8.55 -3.34 -2.82
N CYS A 35 7.33 -2.84 -3.04
CA CYS A 35 6.36 -3.47 -3.94
C CYS A 35 6.86 -3.49 -5.39
N PHE A 36 7.39 -2.37 -5.88
CA PHE A 36 7.99 -2.26 -7.21
C PHE A 36 9.23 -3.16 -7.35
N VAL A 37 10.13 -3.18 -6.36
CA VAL A 37 11.33 -4.03 -6.40
C VAL A 37 10.96 -5.50 -6.45
N PHE A 38 9.99 -5.93 -5.65
CA PHE A 38 9.51 -7.30 -5.67
C PHE A 38 8.88 -7.67 -7.02
N PHE A 39 8.03 -6.79 -7.56
CA PHE A 39 7.46 -6.96 -8.89
C PHE A 39 8.54 -7.07 -9.97
N TYR A 40 9.35 -6.03 -10.12
CA TYR A 40 10.19 -5.82 -11.29
C TYR A 40 11.40 -6.75 -11.29
N PHE A 41 12.05 -6.94 -10.14
CA PHE A 41 13.25 -7.78 -10.03
C PHE A 41 12.95 -9.20 -9.54
N GLY A 42 11.87 -9.38 -8.77
CA GLY A 42 11.49 -10.69 -8.24
C GLY A 42 10.66 -11.50 -9.23
N LEU A 43 9.61 -10.91 -9.80
CA LEU A 43 8.55 -11.65 -10.51
C LEU A 43 8.68 -11.64 -12.04
N LEU A 44 9.34 -10.64 -12.63
CA LEU A 44 9.61 -10.61 -14.06
C LEU A 44 10.84 -11.46 -14.44
N SER A 45 10.91 -11.84 -15.72
CA SER A 45 12.14 -12.35 -16.32
C SER A 45 13.06 -11.18 -16.71
N SER A 46 14.30 -11.46 -17.06
CA SER A 46 15.22 -10.43 -17.58
C SER A 46 14.74 -9.79 -18.88
N SER A 47 14.05 -10.53 -19.75
CA SER A 47 13.54 -10.02 -21.03
C SER A 47 12.31 -9.12 -20.88
N GLU A 48 11.48 -9.37 -19.86
CA GLU A 48 10.25 -8.60 -19.60
C GLU A 48 10.51 -7.32 -18.77
N ARG A 49 11.75 -7.14 -18.27
CA ARG A 49 12.18 -5.93 -17.55
C ARG A 49 12.43 -4.78 -18.52
N ASP A 50 11.36 -4.28 -19.10
CA ASP A 50 11.37 -3.09 -19.95
C ASP A 50 10.95 -1.82 -19.18
N LEU A 51 11.37 -0.66 -19.68
CA LEU A 51 11.01 0.64 -19.11
C LEU A 51 9.50 0.90 -19.18
N SER A 52 8.83 0.47 -20.26
CA SER A 52 7.37 0.64 -20.41
C SER A 52 6.58 -0.12 -19.35
N ILE A 53 6.99 -1.35 -19.03
CA ILE A 53 6.40 -2.17 -17.96
C ILE A 53 6.65 -1.53 -16.59
N GLY A 54 7.87 -1.04 -16.35
CA GLY A 54 8.20 -0.34 -15.11
C GLY A 54 7.37 0.93 -14.91
N ALA A 55 7.29 1.78 -15.93
CA ALA A 55 6.47 2.99 -15.92
C ALA A 55 4.98 2.67 -15.80
N GLY A 56 4.51 1.66 -16.52
CA GLY A 56 3.15 1.15 -16.45
C GLY A 56 2.78 0.71 -15.04
N PHE A 57 3.69 0.04 -14.32
CA PHE A 57 3.47 -0.34 -12.93
C PHE A 57 3.31 0.88 -12.03
N VAL A 58 4.19 1.87 -12.15
CA VAL A 58 4.11 3.10 -11.34
C VAL A 58 2.77 3.81 -11.57
N VAL A 59 2.36 4.00 -12.82
CA VAL A 59 1.08 4.64 -13.14
C VAL A 59 -0.10 3.79 -12.65
N SER A 60 -0.07 2.47 -12.82
CA SER A 60 -1.09 1.55 -12.31
C SER A 60 -1.21 1.60 -10.79
N TYR A 61 -0.08 1.73 -10.09
CA TYR A 61 -0.06 1.91 -8.64
C TYR A 61 -0.79 3.20 -8.25
N VAL A 62 -0.52 4.32 -8.94
CA VAL A 62 -1.23 5.59 -8.71
C VAL A 62 -2.73 5.42 -8.97
N CYS A 63 -3.11 4.77 -10.07
CA CYS A 63 -4.50 4.49 -10.42
C CYS A 63 -5.26 3.76 -9.31
N VAL A 64 -4.72 2.65 -8.81
CA VAL A 64 -5.35 1.90 -7.69
C VAL A 64 -5.37 2.75 -6.42
N TYR A 65 -4.31 3.52 -6.16
CA TYR A 65 -4.21 4.36 -4.96
C TYR A 65 -5.23 5.52 -4.95
N ILE A 66 -5.67 6.01 -6.10
CA ILE A 66 -6.75 7.02 -6.19
C ILE A 66 -8.01 6.50 -5.49
N PHE A 67 -8.43 5.28 -5.79
CA PHE A 67 -9.62 4.66 -5.20
C PHE A 67 -9.41 4.27 -3.75
N TYR A 68 -8.18 3.91 -3.39
CA TYR A 68 -7.79 3.70 -2.00
C TYR A 68 -8.00 4.99 -1.17
N GLU A 69 -7.56 6.14 -1.69
CA GLU A 69 -7.77 7.44 -1.05
C GLU A 69 -9.23 7.89 -1.05
N ASN A 70 -9.99 7.60 -2.11
CA ASN A 70 -11.43 7.90 -2.13
C ASN A 70 -12.15 7.18 -0.98
N GLY A 71 -11.80 5.92 -0.72
CA GLY A 71 -12.32 5.16 0.43
C GLY A 71 -11.93 5.78 1.78
N TYR A 72 -10.74 6.39 1.87
CA TYR A 72 -10.34 7.15 3.05
C TYR A 72 -11.09 8.46 3.23
N ILE A 73 -11.29 9.23 2.16
CA ILE A 73 -12.10 10.46 2.19
C ILE A 73 -13.51 10.11 2.67
N GLN A 74 -14.12 9.06 2.11
CA GLN A 74 -15.43 8.60 2.52
C GLN A 74 -15.46 8.22 4.01
N ASN A 75 -14.46 7.47 4.49
CA ASN A 75 -14.38 7.07 5.89
C ASN A 75 -14.34 8.29 6.82
N ASP A 76 -13.44 9.23 6.53
CA ASP A 76 -13.10 10.33 7.42
C ASP A 76 -14.14 11.49 7.35
N ILE A 77 -14.98 11.54 6.31
CA ILE A 77 -16.00 12.61 6.12
C ILE A 77 -17.44 12.11 6.29
N LYS A 78 -17.79 10.97 5.69
CA LYS A 78 -19.18 10.47 5.68
C LYS A 78 -19.39 9.39 6.74
N THR A 79 -18.44 8.46 6.89
CA THR A 79 -18.61 7.34 7.81
C THR A 79 -18.44 7.73 9.27
N VAL A 80 -17.49 8.63 9.56
CA VAL A 80 -17.26 9.21 10.89
C VAL A 80 -18.55 9.79 11.52
N LYS A 81 -19.45 10.37 10.72
CA LYS A 81 -20.73 10.93 11.18
C LYS A 81 -21.68 9.88 11.80
N LYS A 82 -21.43 8.59 11.55
CA LYS A 82 -22.21 7.46 12.08
C LYS A 82 -21.59 6.82 13.32
N GLU A 83 -20.41 7.29 13.76
CA GLU A 83 -19.65 6.67 14.84
C GLU A 83 -19.95 7.33 16.18
N ARG A 84 -20.00 6.53 17.26
CA ARG A 84 -20.18 7.06 18.63
C ARG A 84 -18.96 7.84 19.13
N ASN A 85 -17.75 7.35 18.82
CA ASN A 85 -16.47 7.95 19.20
C ASN A 85 -15.52 7.96 17.99
N PRO A 86 -15.70 8.90 17.03
CA PRO A 86 -14.93 8.90 15.80
C PRO A 86 -13.47 9.31 16.04
N THR A 87 -12.54 8.67 15.31
CA THR A 87 -11.16 9.13 15.22
C THR A 87 -11.05 10.18 14.11
N LEU A 88 -11.08 11.46 14.50
CA LEU A 88 -10.97 12.58 13.55
C LEU A 88 -9.52 12.79 13.10
N ARG A 89 -9.26 12.61 11.81
CA ARG A 89 -7.92 12.87 11.20
C ARG A 89 -7.79 14.25 10.60
N ILE A 90 -8.92 14.80 10.13
CA ILE A 90 -9.07 16.13 9.58
C ILE A 90 -10.15 16.84 10.40
N VAL A 91 -9.90 18.09 10.77
CA VAL A 91 -10.79 18.93 11.57
C VAL A 91 -10.78 20.37 11.05
N GLY A 92 -11.76 21.17 11.49
CA GLY A 92 -11.89 22.60 11.16
C GLY A 92 -12.10 22.85 9.68
N GLU A 93 -11.58 23.96 9.16
CA GLU A 93 -11.88 24.42 7.80
C GLU A 93 -11.55 23.42 6.68
N LEU A 94 -10.59 22.51 6.89
CA LEU A 94 -10.25 21.50 5.90
C LEU A 94 -11.35 20.42 5.83
N TYR A 95 -11.95 20.08 6.96
CA TYR A 95 -13.09 19.16 7.01
C TYR A 95 -14.28 19.76 6.27
N ASP A 96 -14.63 21.02 6.58
CA ASP A 96 -15.78 21.71 5.98
C ASP A 96 -15.61 21.86 4.46
N PHE A 97 -14.39 22.17 4.02
CA PHE A 97 -14.06 22.24 2.60
C PHE A 97 -14.28 20.89 1.88
N ILE A 98 -13.82 19.78 2.47
CA ILE A 98 -13.97 18.45 1.86
C ILE A 98 -15.43 18.00 1.87
N ASP A 99 -16.16 18.22 2.96
CA ASP A 99 -17.57 17.80 3.05
C ASP A 99 -18.45 18.54 2.03
N THR A 100 -18.20 19.85 1.86
CA THR A 100 -18.89 20.70 0.88
C THR A 100 -18.53 20.32 -0.57
N ASN A 101 -17.25 20.04 -0.85
CA ASN A 101 -16.76 19.75 -2.21
C ASN A 101 -16.62 18.25 -2.51
N TYR A 102 -17.21 17.38 -1.69
CA TYR A 102 -16.98 15.93 -1.73
C TYR A 102 -17.13 15.35 -3.14
N TYR A 103 -18.25 15.62 -3.81
CA TYR A 103 -18.52 15.09 -5.15
C TYR A 103 -17.55 15.63 -6.21
N SER A 104 -17.21 16.92 -6.14
CA SER A 104 -16.24 17.53 -7.04
C SER A 104 -14.85 16.92 -6.90
N ILE A 105 -14.42 16.65 -5.65
CA ILE A 105 -13.14 15.99 -5.36
C ILE A 105 -13.12 14.58 -5.96
N ILE A 106 -14.16 13.78 -5.71
CA ILE A 106 -14.25 12.42 -6.25
C ILE A 106 -14.30 12.43 -7.78
N LEU A 107 -15.10 13.31 -8.39
CA LEU A 107 -15.22 13.43 -9.84
C LEU A 107 -13.88 13.76 -10.51
N LEU A 108 -13.18 14.80 -10.04
CA LEU A 108 -11.89 15.19 -10.63
C LEU A 108 -10.81 14.11 -10.47
N ARG A 109 -10.82 13.39 -9.35
CA ARG A 109 -9.93 12.24 -9.14
C ARG A 109 -10.24 11.08 -10.08
N THR A 110 -11.53 10.83 -10.36
CA THR A 110 -11.95 9.85 -11.37
C THR A 110 -11.57 10.29 -12.77
N LEU A 111 -11.69 11.58 -13.13
CA LEU A 111 -11.21 12.10 -14.41
C LEU A 111 -9.68 11.95 -14.54
N PHE A 112 -8.94 12.20 -13.46
CA PHE A 112 -7.49 11.96 -13.42
C PHE A 112 -7.16 10.48 -13.64
N PHE A 113 -7.93 9.56 -13.03
CA PHE A 113 -7.79 8.13 -13.29
C PHE A 113 -8.02 7.77 -14.76
N VAL A 114 -9.07 8.32 -15.40
CA VAL A 114 -9.33 8.11 -16.84
C VAL A 114 -8.17 8.63 -17.68
N PHE A 115 -7.62 9.81 -17.35
CA PHE A 115 -6.45 10.35 -18.02
C PHE A 115 -5.22 9.43 -17.86
N LEU A 116 -4.96 8.90 -16.67
CA LEU A 116 -3.87 7.94 -16.45
C LEU A 116 -4.08 6.64 -17.22
N LEU A 117 -5.31 6.11 -17.29
CA LEU A 117 -5.62 4.92 -18.12
C LEU A 117 -5.29 5.19 -19.59
N PHE A 118 -5.64 6.38 -20.09
CA PHE A 118 -5.29 6.80 -21.44
C PHE A 118 -3.77 6.80 -21.67
N LEU A 119 -2.97 7.29 -20.71
CA LEU A 119 -1.51 7.22 -20.82
C LEU A 119 -0.99 5.77 -20.84
N VAL A 120 -1.55 4.89 -20.01
CA VAL A 120 -1.12 3.49 -19.89
C VAL A 120 -1.44 2.68 -21.14
N LEU A 121 -2.48 3.05 -21.91
CA LEU A 121 -2.81 2.43 -23.21
C LEU A 121 -1.68 2.52 -24.23
N TYR A 122 -0.84 3.56 -24.16
CA TYR A 122 0.29 3.73 -25.10
C TYR A 122 1.51 2.87 -24.77
N VAL A 123 1.60 2.35 -23.54
CA VAL A 123 2.81 1.70 -23.04
C VAL A 123 2.57 0.26 -22.58
N THR A 124 1.32 -0.21 -22.53
CA THR A 124 1.00 -1.56 -22.06
C THR A 124 -0.11 -2.24 -22.88
N PRO A 125 -0.16 -3.58 -22.89
CA PRO A 125 -1.24 -4.33 -23.52
C PRO A 125 -2.63 -4.03 -22.92
N TYR A 126 -3.68 -4.11 -23.74
CA TYR A 126 -5.07 -3.84 -23.34
C TYR A 126 -5.54 -4.65 -22.11
N ILE A 127 -5.02 -5.87 -21.93
CA ILE A 127 -5.38 -6.72 -20.77
C ILE A 127 -4.97 -6.08 -19.43
N ILE A 128 -3.90 -5.29 -19.43
CA ILE A 128 -3.42 -4.57 -18.24
C ILE A 128 -4.43 -3.49 -17.85
N ILE A 129 -4.98 -2.77 -18.82
CA ILE A 129 -6.03 -1.74 -18.60
C ILE A 129 -7.27 -2.33 -17.95
N ILE A 130 -7.75 -3.46 -18.49
CA ILE A 130 -8.92 -4.18 -17.92
C ILE A 130 -8.63 -4.53 -16.46
N LYS A 131 -7.44 -5.08 -16.16
CA LYS A 131 -7.03 -5.41 -14.79
C LYS A 131 -6.95 -4.17 -13.89
N ILE A 132 -6.42 -3.04 -14.36
CA ILE A 132 -6.39 -1.78 -13.58
C ILE A 132 -7.80 -1.39 -13.17
N ILE A 133 -8.75 -1.39 -14.12
CA ILE A 133 -10.16 -1.06 -13.85
C ILE A 133 -10.76 -2.04 -12.84
N SER A 134 -10.56 -3.35 -13.04
CA SER A 134 -11.06 -4.38 -12.13
C SER A 134 -10.51 -4.23 -10.70
N TYR A 135 -9.20 -4.05 -10.54
CA TYR A 135 -8.60 -3.92 -9.22
C TYR A 135 -8.90 -2.58 -8.54
N ALA A 136 -9.05 -1.49 -9.30
CA ALA A 136 -9.58 -0.22 -8.78
C ALA A 136 -11.00 -0.39 -8.22
N PHE A 137 -11.88 -1.08 -8.97
CA PHE A 137 -13.22 -1.42 -8.50
C PHE A 137 -13.18 -2.29 -7.23
N PHE A 138 -12.36 -3.35 -7.22
CA PHE A 138 -12.21 -4.20 -6.02
C PHE A 138 -11.68 -3.42 -4.81
N THR A 139 -10.76 -2.46 -5.01
CA THR A 139 -10.30 -1.58 -3.92
C THR A 139 -11.46 -0.78 -3.34
N SER A 140 -12.35 -0.23 -4.16
CA SER A 140 -13.56 0.46 -3.68
C SER A 140 -14.49 -0.47 -2.91
N VAL A 141 -14.72 -1.69 -3.40
CA VAL A 141 -15.56 -2.70 -2.73
C VAL A 141 -14.98 -3.09 -1.37
N ILE A 142 -13.67 -3.36 -1.28
CA ILE A 142 -13.00 -3.68 -0.01
C ILE A 142 -13.14 -2.53 0.98
N TYR A 143 -12.97 -1.28 0.51
CA TYR A 143 -13.17 -0.11 1.36
C TYR A 143 -14.59 0.03 1.87
N TYR A 144 -15.58 -0.23 1.02
CA TYR A 144 -16.97 -0.20 1.42
C TYR A 144 -17.22 -1.15 2.59
N PHE A 145 -16.75 -2.41 2.51
CA PHE A 145 -16.87 -3.35 3.62
C PHE A 145 -16.10 -2.92 4.87
N HIS A 146 -14.86 -2.47 4.71
CA HIS A 146 -14.04 -1.96 5.83
C HIS A 146 -14.71 -0.78 6.55
N ASN A 147 -15.37 0.10 5.81
CA ASN A 147 -16.05 1.27 6.35
C ASN A 147 -17.38 0.92 7.04
N ASN A 148 -17.98 -0.24 6.77
CA ASN A 148 -19.23 -0.65 7.42
C ASN A 148 -19.00 -1.60 8.62
N ILE A 149 -17.88 -2.32 8.67
CA ILE A 149 -17.57 -3.25 9.76
C ILE A 149 -16.97 -2.50 10.97
N ARG A 150 -17.53 -2.74 12.16
CA ARG A 150 -17.20 -1.99 13.40
C ARG A 150 -16.87 -2.84 14.63
N ASN A 151 -16.81 -4.16 14.48
CA ASN A 151 -16.44 -5.10 15.53
C ASN A 151 -14.99 -5.60 15.32
N ALA A 152 -14.58 -6.68 16.01
CA ALA A 152 -13.25 -7.28 15.87
C ALA A 152 -12.91 -7.72 14.42
N PHE A 153 -13.89 -7.99 13.56
CA PHE A 153 -13.66 -8.23 12.13
C PHE A 153 -13.09 -7.01 11.39
N LYS A 154 -13.07 -5.83 12.02
CA LYS A 154 -12.35 -4.65 11.50
C LYS A 154 -10.85 -4.93 11.32
N THR A 155 -10.26 -5.81 12.13
CA THR A 155 -8.87 -6.25 11.97
C THR A 155 -8.69 -7.13 10.72
N VAL A 156 -9.64 -8.01 10.44
CA VAL A 156 -9.64 -8.84 9.22
C VAL A 156 -9.81 -7.99 7.97
N THR A 157 -10.78 -7.06 7.97
CA THR A 157 -10.96 -6.13 6.83
C THR A 157 -9.77 -5.20 6.66
N PHE A 158 -9.11 -4.78 7.74
CA PHE A 158 -7.84 -4.04 7.67
C PHE A 158 -6.75 -4.87 7.00
N PHE A 159 -6.64 -6.17 7.31
CA PHE A 159 -5.69 -7.06 6.65
C PHE A 159 -5.96 -7.12 5.14
N ILE A 160 -7.20 -7.40 4.73
CA ILE A 160 -7.59 -7.47 3.30
C ILE A 160 -7.28 -6.14 2.61
N LEU A 161 -7.66 -5.02 3.24
CA LEU A 161 -7.43 -3.69 2.70
C LEU A 161 -5.94 -3.37 2.59
N SER A 162 -5.14 -3.68 3.60
CA SER A 162 -3.70 -3.44 3.57
C SER A 162 -3.00 -4.32 2.54
N SER A 163 -3.39 -5.59 2.42
CA SER A 163 -2.86 -6.54 1.43
C SER A 163 -3.12 -6.07 0.00
N SER A 164 -4.27 -5.45 -0.27
CA SER A 164 -4.60 -4.93 -1.61
C SER A 164 -3.57 -3.92 -2.14
N ARG A 165 -2.92 -3.14 -1.27
CA ARG A 165 -1.88 -2.15 -1.67
C ARG A 165 -0.61 -2.77 -2.26
N PHE A 166 -0.39 -4.06 -2.01
CA PHE A 166 0.75 -4.80 -2.54
C PHE A 166 0.29 -5.77 -3.62
N ILE A 167 -0.73 -6.58 -3.30
CA ILE A 167 -1.19 -7.64 -4.19
C ILE A 167 -1.80 -7.08 -5.47
N PHE A 168 -2.63 -6.02 -5.41
CA PHE A 168 -3.34 -5.56 -6.61
C PHE A 168 -2.42 -4.93 -7.66
N PRO A 169 -1.50 -4.00 -7.31
CA PRO A 169 -0.52 -3.50 -8.27
C PRO A 169 0.29 -4.60 -8.95
N ILE A 170 0.63 -5.66 -8.22
CA ILE A 170 1.34 -6.83 -8.76
C ILE A 170 0.42 -7.63 -9.69
N LEU A 171 -0.78 -8.00 -9.25
CA LEU A 171 -1.71 -8.81 -10.04
C LEU A 171 -2.14 -8.15 -11.36
N ILE A 172 -2.15 -6.83 -11.45
CA ILE A 172 -2.38 -6.11 -12.72
C ILE A 172 -1.42 -6.59 -13.82
N PHE A 173 -0.17 -6.89 -13.46
CA PHE A 173 0.88 -7.31 -14.39
C PHE A 173 1.07 -8.84 -14.45
N SER A 174 0.16 -9.62 -13.85
CA SER A 174 0.26 -11.10 -13.83
C SER A 174 0.38 -11.76 -15.21
N SER A 175 -0.07 -11.10 -16.28
CA SER A 175 0.01 -11.63 -17.65
C SER A 175 1.39 -11.52 -18.28
N VAL A 176 2.28 -10.68 -17.74
CA VAL A 176 3.68 -10.52 -18.22
C VAL A 176 4.70 -11.16 -17.28
N MET A 177 4.24 -11.78 -16.19
CA MET A 177 5.11 -12.46 -15.23
C MET A 177 5.46 -13.86 -15.72
N VAL A 178 6.58 -14.38 -15.19
CA VAL A 178 6.91 -15.80 -15.35
C VAL A 178 5.81 -16.64 -14.67
N PRO A 179 5.15 -17.59 -15.36
CA PRO A 179 4.00 -18.32 -14.82
C PRO A 179 4.27 -19.00 -13.47
N GLU A 180 5.44 -19.61 -13.32
CA GLU A 180 5.88 -20.27 -12.08
C GLU A 180 6.01 -19.29 -10.91
N LYS A 181 6.32 -18.02 -11.20
CA LYS A 181 6.51 -17.00 -10.17
C LYS A 181 5.21 -16.40 -9.65
N LEU A 182 4.07 -16.66 -10.29
CA LEU A 182 2.74 -16.19 -9.83
C LEU A 182 2.40 -16.70 -8.43
N ALA A 183 2.87 -17.90 -8.07
CA ALA A 183 2.69 -18.47 -6.74
C ALA A 183 3.35 -17.66 -5.61
N TYR A 184 4.30 -16.77 -5.94
CA TYR A 184 5.02 -15.96 -4.95
C TYR A 184 4.36 -14.61 -4.65
N ILE A 185 3.33 -14.20 -5.41
CA ILE A 185 2.62 -12.93 -5.17
C ILE A 185 2.15 -12.77 -3.71
N PRO A 186 1.60 -13.80 -3.03
CA PRO A 186 1.21 -13.69 -1.62
C PRO A 186 2.34 -13.32 -0.65
N LEU A 187 3.62 -13.57 -1.00
CA LEU A 187 4.75 -13.19 -0.16
C LEU A 187 4.88 -11.68 0.02
N SER A 188 4.33 -10.89 -0.91
CA SER A 188 4.30 -9.42 -0.79
C SER A 188 3.59 -8.94 0.48
N VAL A 189 2.68 -9.74 1.05
CA VAL A 189 2.01 -9.46 2.33
C VAL A 189 3.00 -9.39 3.49
N LEU A 190 4.07 -10.19 3.45
CA LEU A 190 5.09 -10.26 4.50
C LEU A 190 5.92 -8.97 4.57
N ILE A 191 6.06 -8.25 3.46
CA ILE A 191 6.93 -7.06 3.37
C ILE A 191 6.48 -5.96 4.33
N TYR A 192 5.17 -5.70 4.41
CA TYR A 192 4.63 -4.61 5.22
C TYR A 192 3.28 -4.94 5.87
N THR A 193 2.40 -5.67 5.16
CA THR A 193 1.04 -5.89 5.65
C THR A 193 1.01 -6.76 6.90
N LEU A 194 1.81 -7.82 6.97
CA LEU A 194 1.87 -8.68 8.15
C LEU A 194 2.36 -7.93 9.41
N PRO A 195 3.53 -7.23 9.41
CA PRO A 195 3.93 -6.46 10.59
C PRO A 195 2.94 -5.34 10.93
N ALA A 196 2.34 -4.70 9.92
CA ALA A 196 1.30 -3.68 10.15
C ALA A 196 0.02 -4.27 10.78
N LEU A 197 -0.39 -5.48 10.37
CA LEU A 197 -1.54 -6.19 10.93
C LEU A 197 -1.31 -6.51 12.41
N LEU A 198 -0.14 -7.04 12.75
CA LEU A 198 0.17 -7.42 14.13
C LEU A 198 0.14 -6.19 15.05
N ILE A 199 0.75 -5.09 14.61
CA ILE A 199 0.67 -3.80 15.32
C ILE A 199 -0.77 -3.30 15.42
N TYR A 200 -1.53 -3.33 14.33
CA TYR A 200 -2.92 -2.90 14.34
C TYR A 200 -3.79 -3.73 15.29
N SER A 201 -3.49 -5.03 15.41
CA SER A 201 -4.22 -5.98 16.25
C SER A 201 -4.12 -5.66 17.75
N THR A 202 -3.11 -4.91 18.19
CA THR A 202 -2.98 -4.43 19.59
C THR A 202 -4.18 -3.61 20.05
N LYS A 203 -4.91 -2.97 19.12
CA LYS A 203 -6.12 -2.20 19.42
C LYS A 203 -7.33 -3.07 19.78
N SER A 204 -7.32 -4.33 19.35
CA SER A 204 -8.43 -5.26 19.56
C SER A 204 -8.08 -6.40 20.51
N PHE A 205 -6.79 -6.72 20.65
CA PHE A 205 -6.32 -7.87 21.41
C PHE A 205 -5.20 -7.46 22.37
N GLY A 206 -5.48 -7.44 23.67
CA GLY A 206 -4.52 -7.01 24.70
C GLY A 206 -3.22 -7.83 24.73
N LEU A 207 -3.29 -9.14 24.45
CA LEU A 207 -2.12 -10.02 24.38
C LEU A 207 -1.10 -9.56 23.32
N MET A 208 -1.57 -8.99 22.21
CA MET A 208 -0.68 -8.45 21.17
C MET A 208 0.11 -7.24 21.65
N HIS A 209 -0.43 -6.45 22.60
CA HIS A 209 0.29 -5.32 23.16
C HIS A 209 1.56 -5.77 23.91
N PHE A 210 1.47 -6.87 24.67
CA PHE A 210 2.61 -7.46 25.37
C PHE A 210 3.67 -8.02 24.41
N ILE A 211 3.25 -8.67 23.32
CA ILE A 211 4.16 -9.26 22.32
C ILE A 211 4.92 -8.17 21.57
N ILE A 212 4.23 -7.09 21.17
CA ILE A 212 4.80 -6.07 20.29
C ILE A 212 5.62 -5.05 21.08
N GLY A 213 5.11 -4.61 22.24
CA GLY A 213 5.75 -3.56 23.02
C GLY A 213 6.03 -2.31 22.17
N ASN A 214 7.30 -2.06 21.87
CA ASN A 214 7.73 -0.97 20.99
C ASN A 214 7.62 -1.37 19.49
N GLU A 215 6.81 -0.64 18.72
CA GLU A 215 6.55 -0.93 17.31
C GLU A 215 7.79 -0.96 16.42
N ASN A 216 8.76 -0.06 16.62
CA ASN A 216 9.95 0.02 15.77
C ASN A 216 10.93 -1.10 16.11
N LYS A 217 11.14 -1.38 17.41
CA LYS A 217 11.93 -2.53 17.86
C LYS A 217 11.35 -3.84 17.32
N TYR A 218 10.03 -4.00 17.40
CA TYR A 218 9.33 -5.15 16.83
C TYR A 218 9.58 -5.28 15.32
N LYS A 219 9.44 -4.20 14.54
CA LYS A 219 9.70 -4.22 13.09
C LYS A 219 11.14 -4.60 12.75
N ILE A 220 12.12 -4.08 13.48
CA ILE A 220 13.54 -4.44 13.28
C ILE A 220 13.74 -5.94 13.47
N ILE A 221 13.25 -6.49 14.59
CA ILE A 221 13.35 -7.93 14.89
C ILE A 221 12.64 -8.75 13.82
N TYR A 222 11.42 -8.35 13.44
CA TYR A 222 10.65 -9.03 12.40
C TYR A 222 11.41 -9.06 11.06
N TYR A 223 11.89 -7.92 10.58
CA TYR A 223 12.62 -7.87 9.30
C TYR A 223 13.95 -8.61 9.35
N PHE A 224 14.65 -8.61 10.49
CA PHE A 224 15.85 -9.43 10.68
C PHE A 224 15.54 -10.93 10.58
N ILE A 225 14.52 -11.41 11.30
CA ILE A 225 14.11 -12.83 11.25
C ILE A 225 13.71 -13.21 9.83
N MET A 226 12.89 -12.39 9.15
CA MET A 226 12.49 -12.66 7.77
C MET A 226 13.69 -12.67 6.82
N ALA A 227 14.65 -11.75 6.97
CA ALA A 227 15.88 -11.77 6.19
C ALA A 227 16.66 -13.08 6.39
N VAL A 228 16.82 -13.56 7.63
CA VAL A 228 17.47 -14.85 7.91
C VAL A 228 16.70 -16.01 7.27
N VAL A 229 15.36 -16.03 7.35
CA VAL A 229 14.53 -17.06 6.71
C VAL A 229 14.76 -17.08 5.19
N PHE A 230 14.73 -15.93 4.52
CA PHE A 230 14.93 -15.87 3.08
C PHE A 230 16.38 -16.14 2.65
N LEU A 231 17.36 -15.84 3.51
CA LEU A 231 18.74 -16.27 3.31
C LEU A 231 18.83 -17.80 3.32
N LEU A 232 18.24 -18.47 4.31
CA LEU A 232 18.22 -19.93 4.38
C LEU A 232 17.50 -20.55 3.17
N LEU A 233 16.33 -20.02 2.79
CA LEU A 233 15.60 -20.49 1.60
C LEU A 233 16.42 -20.32 0.31
N TYR A 234 17.14 -19.21 0.18
CA TYR A 234 18.03 -18.98 -0.95
C TYR A 234 19.19 -19.98 -0.97
N LEU A 235 19.82 -20.26 0.17
CA LEU A 235 20.89 -21.24 0.27
C LEU A 235 20.42 -22.67 -0.06
N LEU A 236 19.18 -23.03 0.30
CA LEU A 236 18.57 -24.31 -0.03
C LEU A 236 18.10 -24.41 -1.50
N SER A 237 17.92 -23.27 -2.17
CA SER A 237 17.39 -23.18 -3.54
C SER A 237 18.09 -22.05 -4.30
N LEU A 238 19.39 -22.22 -4.55
CA LEU A 238 20.28 -21.20 -5.12
C LEU A 238 19.79 -20.62 -6.46
N ASN A 239 18.96 -21.37 -7.20
CA ASN A 239 18.44 -20.94 -8.49
C ASN A 239 17.18 -20.05 -8.40
N ASN A 240 16.56 -19.91 -7.21
CA ASN A 240 15.34 -19.14 -7.08
C ASN A 240 15.62 -17.68 -6.70
N SER A 241 15.72 -16.85 -7.73
CA SER A 241 15.89 -15.38 -7.63
C SER A 241 14.88 -14.68 -6.71
N VAL A 242 13.68 -15.23 -6.53
CA VAL A 242 12.65 -14.62 -5.67
C VAL A 242 13.10 -14.55 -4.21
N TRP A 243 13.77 -15.60 -3.71
CA TRP A 243 14.27 -15.64 -2.34
C TRP A 243 15.34 -14.58 -2.08
N LEU A 244 16.25 -14.40 -3.05
CA LEU A 244 17.28 -13.36 -2.98
C LEU A 244 16.67 -11.95 -2.95
N ILE A 245 15.66 -11.70 -3.80
CA ILE A 245 14.98 -10.40 -3.83
C ILE A 245 14.22 -10.14 -2.52
N MET A 246 13.53 -11.14 -1.97
CA MET A 246 12.87 -11.01 -0.66
C MET A 246 13.89 -10.73 0.45
N LEU A 247 15.03 -11.43 0.47
CA LEU A 247 16.13 -11.15 1.40
C LEU A 247 16.58 -9.68 1.31
N ILE A 248 16.85 -9.19 0.11
CA ILE A 248 17.28 -7.80 -0.13
C ILE A 248 16.22 -6.81 0.39
N ILE A 249 14.94 -7.06 0.10
CA ILE A 249 13.83 -6.22 0.57
C ILE A 249 13.76 -6.21 2.10
N PHE A 250 13.83 -7.36 2.76
CA PHE A 250 13.75 -7.41 4.22
C PHE A 250 14.95 -6.75 4.90
N PHE A 251 16.15 -6.95 4.35
CA PHE A 251 17.35 -6.28 4.84
C PHE A 251 17.25 -4.75 4.66
N TYR A 252 16.76 -4.29 3.50
CA TYR A 252 16.46 -2.89 3.23
C TYR A 252 15.44 -2.31 4.23
N MET A 253 14.33 -3.02 4.47
CA MET A 253 13.28 -2.58 5.40
C MET A 253 13.80 -2.51 6.85
N MET A 254 14.66 -3.44 7.25
CA MET A 254 15.33 -3.44 8.55
C MET A 254 16.17 -2.17 8.73
N ILE A 255 17.06 -1.88 7.76
CA ILE A 255 17.91 -0.68 7.78
C ILE A 255 17.06 0.58 7.86
N LEU A 256 15.99 0.67 7.05
CA LEU A 256 15.13 1.84 7.01
C LEU A 256 14.46 2.11 8.37
N VAL A 257 13.95 1.07 9.04
CA VAL A 257 13.35 1.24 10.38
C VAL A 257 14.41 1.59 11.42
N PHE A 258 15.59 1.00 11.33
CA PHE A 258 16.70 1.30 12.24
C PHE A 258 17.15 2.77 12.15
N ILE A 259 17.32 3.29 10.92
CA ILE A 259 17.64 4.71 10.69
C ILE A 259 16.54 5.60 11.27
N LYS A 260 15.27 5.25 11.06
CA LYS A 260 14.13 6.00 11.60
C LYS A 260 14.15 6.05 13.13
N GLU A 261 14.48 4.94 13.79
CA GLU A 261 14.58 4.88 15.26
C GLU A 261 15.68 5.80 15.80
N ILE A 262 16.85 5.82 15.13
CA ILE A 262 17.97 6.70 15.52
C ILE A 262 17.60 8.18 15.37
N ILE A 263 16.91 8.54 14.28
CA ILE A 263 16.53 9.94 14.01
C ILE A 263 15.47 10.42 15.00
N VAL A 264 14.53 9.55 15.41
CA VAL A 264 13.44 9.93 16.33
C VAL A 264 13.91 10.01 17.78
N ASN A 265 14.92 9.24 18.16
CA ASN A 265 15.48 9.25 19.52
C ASN A 265 16.60 10.31 19.72
N LYS A 266 16.82 11.19 18.75
CA LYS A 266 17.64 12.40 18.86
C LYS A 266 16.75 13.64 18.88
#